data_AF-A0A259CXE0-F1
#
_entry.id   AF-A0A259CXE0-F1
#
_cell.length_a   1.000
_cell.length_b   1.000
_cell.length_c   1.000
_cell.angle_alpha   90.00
_cell.angle_beta   90.00
_cell.angle_gamma   90.00
#
_symmetry.space_group_name_H-M   'P 1'
#
loop_
_entity.id
_entity.type
_entity.pdbx_description
1 polymer ?
#
loop_
_entity_poly.entity_id
_entity_poly.type
_entity_poly.pdbx_seq_one_letter_code
_entity_poly.pdbx_strand_id
1 'polypeptide(L)'
;MSPGFSLVAASEAIARAKAPLVKALSLRAAGLVGVVKSDRIDGAVRRMELWQGIGADVADGDTVRVIAGCNKSATTCRTKFGNFPNFRGFPHIPGEDWLASYPVSDRANTGAARTRAGG
;
A
#
# COMPACT_ATOMS: atom_id res chain seq x y z
N MET A 1 -11.62 -8.20 21.57
CA MET A 1 -10.27 -7.62 21.59
C MET A 1 -9.32 -8.72 21.14
N SER A 2 -9.02 -8.82 19.85
CA SER A 2 -8.19 -9.91 19.32
C SER A 2 -6.74 -9.69 19.73
N PRO A 3 -6.01 -10.73 20.21
CA PRO A 3 -4.59 -10.59 20.51
C PRO A 3 -3.87 -10.20 19.22
N GLY A 4 -3.13 -9.09 19.26
CA GLY A 4 -2.37 -8.62 18.11
C GLY A 4 -1.21 -9.58 17.84
N PHE A 5 -1.30 -10.35 16.77
CA PHE A 5 -0.17 -11.16 16.29
C PHE A 5 0.92 -10.24 15.76
N SER A 6 2.09 -10.27 16.38
CA SER A 6 3.24 -9.45 16.04
C SER A 6 4.33 -10.35 15.48
N LEU A 7 4.68 -10.16 14.20
CA LEU A 7 5.84 -10.78 13.59
C LEU A 7 7.02 -9.82 13.64
N VAL A 8 8.20 -10.37 13.93
CA VAL A 8 9.46 -9.64 13.86
C VAL A 8 10.23 -10.09 12.62
N ALA A 9 10.62 -9.15 11.77
CA ALA A 9 11.39 -9.41 10.54
C ALA A 9 12.65 -8.54 10.48
N ALA A 10 13.61 -8.90 9.64
CA ALA A 10 14.90 -8.20 9.52
C ALA A 10 15.15 -7.55 8.14
N SER A 11 14.14 -7.40 7.27
CA SER A 11 14.35 -6.85 5.91
C SER A 11 13.92 -5.38 5.77
N GLU A 12 14.76 -4.54 5.14
CA GLU A 12 14.54 -3.09 4.99
C GLU A 12 13.62 -2.71 3.80
N ALA A 13 13.50 -3.57 2.79
CA ALA A 13 12.91 -3.24 1.49
C ALA A 13 11.39 -2.95 1.45
N ILE A 14 10.64 -3.14 2.55
CA ILE A 14 9.17 -2.98 2.56
C ILE A 14 8.68 -1.69 3.26
N ALA A 15 9.56 -0.87 3.85
CA ALA A 15 9.23 0.19 4.82
C ALA A 15 8.26 1.30 4.37
N ARG A 16 7.78 1.29 3.11
CA ARG A 16 6.79 2.25 2.57
C ARG A 16 5.71 1.57 1.72
N ALA A 17 5.29 0.36 2.07
CA ALA A 17 4.24 -0.35 1.36
C ALA A 17 2.90 -0.24 2.12
N LYS A 18 1.82 0.15 1.43
CA LYS A 18 0.47 0.12 2.01
C LYS A 18 -0.17 -1.22 1.69
N ALA A 19 -0.80 -1.85 2.69
CA ALA A 19 -1.34 -3.20 2.61
C ALA A 19 -0.33 -4.27 2.12
N PRO A 20 0.86 -4.39 2.74
CA PRO A 20 1.75 -5.51 2.43
C PRO A 20 1.12 -6.84 2.82
N LEU A 21 1.56 -7.91 2.16
CA LEU A 21 1.23 -9.28 2.51
C LEU A 21 2.46 -9.98 3.05
N VAL A 22 2.27 -10.87 4.03
CA VAL A 22 3.28 -11.82 4.47
C VAL A 22 2.85 -13.21 4.03
N LYS A 23 3.72 -13.93 3.35
CA LYS A 23 3.56 -15.35 3.02
C LYS A 23 4.56 -16.17 3.83
N ALA A 24 4.07 -17.09 4.63
CA ALA A 24 4.94 -18.02 5.35
C ALA A 24 5.53 -19.07 4.39
N LEU A 25 6.83 -19.31 4.53
CA LEU A 25 7.59 -20.21 3.65
C LEU A 25 7.95 -21.54 4.33
N SER A 26 7.93 -21.61 5.66
CA SER A 26 8.37 -22.78 6.44
C SER A 26 7.34 -23.24 7.48
N LEU A 27 7.61 -24.45 8.00
CA LEU A 27 6.93 -25.10 9.12
C LEU A 27 5.40 -25.22 8.94
N ARG A 28 4.67 -25.16 10.07
CA ARG A 28 3.22 -25.38 10.14
C ARG A 28 2.40 -24.29 9.44
N ALA A 29 3.02 -23.14 9.16
CA ALA A 29 2.39 -22.02 8.47
C ALA A 29 2.72 -21.97 6.96
N ALA A 30 3.51 -22.92 6.43
CA ALA A 30 3.96 -22.88 5.04
C ALA A 30 2.79 -22.73 4.06
N GLY A 31 2.88 -21.70 3.22
CA GLY A 31 1.86 -21.36 2.22
C GLY A 31 0.75 -20.43 2.71
N LEU A 32 0.60 -20.22 4.02
CA LEU A 32 -0.39 -19.30 4.58
C LEU A 32 -0.02 -17.84 4.29
N VAL A 33 -1.04 -17.01 4.10
CA VAL A 33 -0.89 -15.59 3.74
C VAL A 33 -1.64 -14.72 4.74
N GLY A 34 -0.94 -13.76 5.33
CA GLY A 34 -1.49 -12.74 6.22
C GLY A 34 -1.42 -11.35 5.58
N VAL A 35 -2.43 -10.52 5.86
CA VAL A 35 -2.40 -9.10 5.47
C VAL A 35 -1.79 -8.29 6.61
N VAL A 36 -0.78 -7.47 6.31
CA VAL A 36 -0.13 -6.60 7.27
C VAL A 36 -0.99 -5.35 7.51
N LYS A 37 -1.31 -5.11 8.79
CA LYS A 37 -1.99 -3.93 9.31
C LYS A 37 -1.02 -2.79 9.54
N SER A 38 0.07 -3.05 10.26
CA SER A 38 1.09 -2.06 10.57
C SER A 38 2.47 -2.67 10.37
N ASP A 39 3.41 -1.83 9.96
CA ASP A 39 4.77 -2.20 9.60
C ASP A 39 5.68 -1.07 10.06
N ARG A 40 6.46 -1.31 11.12
CA ARG A 40 7.30 -0.30 11.78
C ARG A 40 8.69 -0.84 12.05
N ILE A 41 9.66 0.05 12.10
CA ILE A 41 11.04 -0.26 12.49
C ILE A 41 11.23 0.28 13.91
N ASP A 42 11.43 -0.63 14.87
CA ASP A 42 11.70 -0.36 16.28
C ASP A 42 13.21 -0.63 16.53
N GLY A 43 14.08 0.36 16.26
CA GLY A 43 15.54 0.19 16.36
C GLY A 43 16.09 -0.74 15.28
N ALA A 44 16.76 -1.82 15.67
CA ALA A 44 17.29 -2.84 14.73
C ALA A 44 16.23 -3.87 14.29
N VAL A 45 15.02 -3.78 14.85
CA VAL A 45 13.98 -4.80 14.70
C VAL A 45 12.81 -4.25 13.91
N ARG A 46 12.35 -4.96 12.90
CA ARG A 46 11.11 -4.60 12.20
C ARG A 46 9.94 -5.36 12.78
N ARG A 47 8.87 -4.66 13.12
CA ARG A 47 7.65 -5.24 13.67
C ARG A 47 6.48 -5.08 12.73
N MET A 48 5.82 -6.18 12.44
CA MET A 48 4.63 -6.27 11.60
C MET A 48 3.46 -6.79 12.40
N GLU A 49 2.32 -6.11 12.34
CA GLU A 49 1.07 -6.60 12.92
C GLU A 49 0.16 -7.07 11.78
N LEU A 50 -0.47 -8.23 11.94
CA LEU A 50 -1.43 -8.74 10.96
C LEU A 50 -2.85 -8.22 11.26
N TRP A 51 -3.67 -8.06 10.23
CA TRP A 51 -5.09 -7.73 10.37
C TRP A 51 -5.88 -8.84 11.09
N GLN A 52 -5.46 -10.09 10.90
CA GLN A 52 -6.05 -11.29 11.50
C GLN A 52 -4.96 -12.34 11.72
N GLY A 53 -5.20 -13.29 12.61
CA GLY A 53 -4.30 -14.42 12.80
C GLY A 53 -4.11 -15.22 11.51
N ILE A 54 -2.88 -15.69 11.26
CA ILE A 54 -2.54 -16.40 10.01
C ILE A 54 -3.03 -17.86 9.99
N GLY A 55 -3.66 -18.33 11.07
CA GLY A 55 -4.24 -19.67 11.16
C GLY A 55 -3.26 -20.77 11.60
N ALA A 56 -2.05 -20.40 11.98
CA ALA A 56 -1.05 -21.28 12.57
C ALA A 56 -0.20 -20.50 13.56
N ASP A 57 0.37 -21.20 14.54
CA ASP A 57 1.39 -20.63 15.41
C ASP A 57 2.66 -20.36 14.59
N VAL A 58 3.16 -19.14 14.71
CA VAL A 58 4.45 -18.72 14.14
C VAL A 58 5.46 -18.80 15.27
N ALA A 59 6.56 -19.52 15.03
CA ALA A 59 7.64 -19.70 15.99
C ALA A 59 8.91 -18.94 15.56
N ASP A 60 9.81 -18.72 16.52
CA ASP A 60 11.13 -18.18 16.22
C ASP A 60 11.86 -19.11 15.23
N GLY A 61 12.50 -18.51 14.22
CA GLY A 61 13.13 -19.24 13.12
C GLY A 61 12.22 -19.47 11.91
N ASP A 62 10.92 -19.13 11.98
CA ASP A 62 10.05 -19.18 10.81
C ASP A 62 10.47 -18.18 9.74
N THR A 63 10.57 -18.67 8.51
CA THR A 63 10.90 -17.84 7.36
C THR A 63 9.63 -17.35 6.69
N VAL A 64 9.53 -16.03 6.52
CA VAL A 64 8.42 -15.38 5.84
C VAL A 64 8.90 -14.53 4.68
N ARG A 65 8.14 -14.55 3.59
CA ARG A 65 8.31 -13.62 2.46
C ARG A 65 7.32 -12.48 2.61
N VAL A 66 7.83 -11.27 2.70
CA VAL A 66 6.99 -10.08 2.70
C VAL A 66 6.91 -9.53 1.27
N ILE A 67 5.69 -9.26 0.83
CA ILE A 67 5.37 -8.71 -0.48
C ILE A 67 4.92 -7.27 -0.28
N ALA A 68 5.61 -6.34 -0.93
CA ALA A 68 5.27 -4.93 -0.87
C ALA A 68 3.86 -4.69 -1.43
N GLY A 69 2.96 -4.19 -0.60
CA GLY A 69 1.61 -3.81 -0.98
C GLY A 69 1.55 -2.54 -1.85
N CYS A 70 0.52 -2.48 -2.69
CA CYS A 70 0.16 -1.34 -3.51
C CYS A 70 -0.90 -0.49 -2.79
N ASN A 71 -0.63 0.80 -2.62
CA ASN A 71 -1.59 1.74 -2.03
C ASN A 71 -2.73 2.15 -2.98
N LYS A 72 -2.80 1.55 -4.17
CA LYS A 72 -3.75 1.86 -5.25
C LYS A 72 -3.64 3.31 -5.76
N SER A 73 -2.53 4.00 -5.47
CA SER A 73 -2.25 5.33 -6.00
C SER A 73 -1.52 5.24 -7.34
N ALA A 74 -1.93 6.09 -8.29
CA ALA A 74 -1.27 6.29 -9.57
C ALA A 74 0.23 6.61 -9.41
N THR A 75 0.56 7.47 -8.45
CA THR A 75 1.95 7.88 -8.18
C THR A 75 2.80 6.68 -7.78
N THR A 76 2.35 5.88 -6.81
CA THR A 76 3.11 4.72 -6.35
C THR A 76 3.17 3.61 -7.41
N CYS A 77 2.10 3.40 -8.17
CA CYS A 77 2.11 2.46 -9.29
C CYS A 77 3.18 2.81 -10.33
N ARG A 78 3.38 4.12 -10.58
CA ARG A 78 4.41 4.63 -11.49
C ARG A 78 5.81 4.58 -10.90
N THR A 79 6.01 5.16 -9.71
CA THR A 79 7.37 5.37 -9.18
C THR A 79 7.93 4.15 -8.48
N LYS A 80 7.12 3.45 -7.67
CA LYS A 80 7.59 2.30 -6.89
C LYS A 80 7.57 1.00 -7.69
N PHE A 81 6.56 0.82 -8.53
CA PHE A 81 6.32 -0.45 -9.22
C PHE A 81 6.61 -0.41 -10.73
N GLY A 82 6.77 0.77 -11.34
CA GLY A 82 7.02 0.89 -12.78
C GLY A 82 5.89 0.35 -13.67
N ASN A 83 4.69 0.09 -13.12
CA ASN A 83 3.61 -0.64 -13.81
C ASN A 83 2.41 0.25 -14.14
N PHE A 84 2.66 1.54 -14.38
CA PHE A 84 1.59 2.49 -14.69
C PHE A 84 0.77 2.14 -15.95
N PRO A 85 1.33 1.54 -17.02
CA PRO A 85 0.53 1.11 -18.18
C PRO A 85 -0.61 0.13 -17.83
N ASN A 86 -0.46 -0.65 -16.75
CA ASN A 86 -1.49 -1.57 -16.26
C ASN A 86 -2.26 -1.00 -15.06
N PHE A 87 -2.22 0.32 -14.82
CA PHE A 87 -2.98 0.96 -13.75
C PHE A 87 -4.47 1.00 -14.12
N ARG A 88 -5.31 0.30 -13.34
CA ARG A 88 -6.75 0.15 -13.60
C ARG A 88 -7.63 1.14 -12.84
N GLY A 89 -7.07 2.27 -12.41
CA GLY A 89 -7.80 3.35 -11.75
C GLY A 89 -8.06 4.51 -12.69
N PHE A 90 -8.72 5.54 -12.18
CA PHE A 90 -9.10 6.73 -12.95
C PHE A 90 -8.43 7.99 -12.38
N PRO A 91 -7.14 8.25 -12.71
CA PRO A 91 -6.37 9.33 -12.08
C PRO A 91 -6.78 10.74 -12.55
N HIS A 92 -7.62 10.84 -13.59
CA HIS A 92 -7.98 12.10 -14.24
C HIS A 92 -9.47 12.41 -14.18
N ILE A 93 -10.28 11.59 -13.49
CA ILE A 93 -11.70 11.91 -13.31
C ILE A 93 -11.80 13.22 -12.50
N PRO A 94 -12.41 14.27 -13.07
CA PRO A 94 -12.67 15.50 -12.33
C PRO A 94 -13.68 15.23 -11.20
N GLY A 95 -13.57 16.00 -10.11
CA GLY A 95 -14.58 16.00 -9.05
C GLY A 95 -15.90 16.64 -9.51
N GLU A 96 -16.93 16.50 -8.68
CA GLU A 96 -18.29 16.99 -8.96
C GLU A 96 -18.35 18.50 -9.20
N ASP A 97 -17.48 19.28 -8.55
CA ASP A 97 -17.38 20.73 -8.76
C ASP A 97 -17.14 21.11 -10.22
N TRP A 98 -16.45 20.25 -10.98
CA TRP A 98 -16.26 20.48 -12.42
C TRP A 98 -17.53 20.22 -13.22
N LEU A 99 -18.33 19.23 -12.82
CA LEU A 99 -19.57 18.89 -13.53
C LEU A 99 -20.60 20.02 -13.45
N ALA A 100 -20.61 20.77 -12.34
CA ALA A 100 -21.47 21.93 -12.15
C ALA A 100 -20.86 23.24 -12.67
N SER A 101 -19.61 23.23 -13.15
CA SER A 101 -18.91 24.45 -13.58
C SER A 101 -19.32 24.87 -15.00
N TYR A 102 -19.31 26.18 -15.24
CA TYR A 102 -19.48 26.79 -16.55
C TYR A 102 -18.23 27.61 -16.91
N PRO A 103 -17.90 27.77 -18.20
CA PRO A 103 -16.74 28.54 -18.63
C PRO A 103 -16.94 30.03 -18.30
N VAL A 104 -15.90 30.64 -17.72
CA VAL A 104 -15.82 32.08 -17.44
C VAL A 104 -14.55 32.65 -18.09
N SER A 105 -14.65 33.89 -18.57
CA SER A 105 -13.58 34.55 -19.36
C SER A 105 -12.41 35.03 -18.52
N ASP A 106 -12.58 35.14 -17.21
CA ASP A 106 -11.55 35.53 -16.23
C ASP A 106 -10.70 34.35 -15.73
N ARG A 107 -10.99 33.11 -16.17
CA ARG A 107 -10.19 31.90 -15.87
C ARG A 107 -9.37 31.42 -17.07
N ALA A 108 -8.31 30.66 -16.78
CA ALA A 108 -7.46 30.08 -17.80
C ALA A 108 -8.20 28.99 -18.62
N ASN A 109 -8.41 29.27 -19.91
CA ASN A 109 -9.05 28.37 -20.88
C ASN A 109 -8.06 27.92 -21.97
N THR A 110 -6.86 27.51 -21.56
CA THR A 110 -5.71 27.21 -22.46
C THR A 110 -5.61 25.75 -22.89
N GLY A 111 -6.51 24.87 -22.42
CA GLY A 111 -6.43 23.42 -22.68
C GLY A 111 -5.36 22.67 -21.88
N ALA A 112 -4.74 23.31 -20.89
CA ALA A 112 -3.73 22.69 -20.03
C ALA A 112 -4.33 21.65 -19.05
N ALA A 113 -3.47 20.76 -18.56
CA ALA A 113 -3.85 19.81 -17.52
C ALA A 113 -4.30 20.53 -16.24
N ARG A 114 -5.39 20.05 -15.64
CA ARG A 114 -5.90 20.57 -14.38
C ARG A 114 -5.10 19.99 -13.21
N THR A 115 -3.91 20.53 -12.96
CA THR A 115 -3.20 20.26 -11.70
C THR A 115 -3.97 20.94 -10.57
N ARG A 116 -4.16 20.27 -9.43
CA ARG A 116 -4.65 20.90 -8.19
C ARG A 116 -3.60 21.89 -7.68
N ALA A 117 -3.49 23.03 -8.35
CA ALA A 117 -2.65 24.15 -8.03
C ALA A 117 -3.43 25.40 -8.45
N GLY A 118 -4.05 26.06 -7.48
CA GLY A 118 -4.93 27.20 -7.67
C GLY A 118 -6.14 27.05 -6.77
N GLY A 119 -6.08 27.70 -5.61
CA GLY A 119 -7.16 27.73 -4.61
C GLY A 119 -8.41 28.47 -5.07
#